data_AF-A0A540WWJ3-F1
#
_entry.id   AF-A0A540WWJ3-F1
#
_cell.length_a   1.000
_cell.length_b   1.000
_cell.length_c   1.000
_cell.angle_alpha   90.00
_cell.angle_beta   90.00
_cell.angle_gamma   90.00
#
_symmetry.space_group_name_H-M   'P 1'
#
loop_
_entity.id
_entity.type
_entity.pdbx_description
1 polymer ?
#
loop_
_entity_poly.entity_id
_entity_poly.type
_entity_poly.pdbx_seq_one_letter_code
_entity_poly.pdbx_strand_id
1 'polypeptide(L)' 'MLGLGLGEIIVLGFILLVVFSAARMGQLGNAVGKFVYSFRKASKGEDLVDAKSLPSSRRGSTDAEYSEHDSPRRR' A
#
# COMPACT_ATOMS: atom_id res chain seq x y z
N MET A 1 14.44 -39.70 -9.59
CA MET A 1 13.74 -38.66 -10.38
C MET A 1 12.59 -38.15 -9.54
N LEU A 2 12.61 -36.88 -9.14
CA LEU A 2 11.54 -36.28 -8.35
C LEU A 2 10.37 -36.02 -9.31
N GLY A 3 9.44 -36.98 -9.40
CA GLY A 3 8.19 -36.82 -10.13
C GLY A 3 7.32 -35.81 -9.38
N LEU A 4 7.65 -34.52 -9.50
CA LEU A 4 6.84 -33.43 -8.95
C LEU A 4 5.60 -33.29 -9.83
N GLY A 5 4.61 -34.15 -9.59
CA GLY A 5 3.28 -33.98 -10.12
C GLY A 5 2.58 -32.80 -9.43
N LEU A 6 1.46 -32.41 -10.01
CA LEU A 6 0.55 -31.41 -9.44
C LEU A 6 0.13 -31.77 -8.01
N GLY A 7 -0.05 -33.07 -7.73
CA GLY A 7 -0.38 -33.58 -6.40
C GLY A 7 0.71 -33.30 -5.36
N GLU A 8 1.96 -33.63 -5.67
CA GLU A 8 3.08 -33.37 -4.76
C GLU A 8 3.29 -31.88 -4.49
N ILE A 9 3.12 -31.00 -5.49
CA ILE A 9 3.22 -29.54 -5.33
C ILE A 9 2.16 -29.03 -4.34
N ILE A 10 0.91 -29.53 -4.43
CA ILE A 10 -0.18 -29.12 -3.53
C ILE A 10 0.09 -29.58 -2.10
N VAL A 11 0.56 -30.83 -1.91
CA VAL A 11 0.89 -31.35 -0.57
C VAL A 11 2.04 -30.54 0.06
N LEU A 12 3.09 -30.24 -0.70
CA LEU A 12 4.17 -29.37 -0.25
C LEU A 12 3.66 -27.97 0.10
N GLY A 13 2.83 -27.37 -0.75
CA GLY A 13 2.20 -26.06 -0.49
C GLY A 13 1.35 -26.07 0.79
N PHE A 14 0.62 -27.16 1.04
CA PHE A 14 -0.19 -27.33 2.25
C PHE A 14 0.67 -27.42 3.51
N ILE A 15 1.78 -28.18 3.48
CA ILE A 15 2.73 -28.25 4.60
C ILE A 15 3.30 -26.87 4.91
N LEU A 16 3.71 -26.11 3.90
CA LEU A 16 4.22 -24.75 4.10
C LEU A 16 3.14 -23.84 4.70
N LEU A 17 1.88 -23.95 4.25
CA LEU A 17 0.78 -23.16 4.80
C LEU A 17 0.52 -23.47 6.29
N VAL A 18 0.64 -24.74 6.70
CA VAL A 18 0.50 -25.15 8.10
C VAL A 18 1.66 -24.61 8.95
N VAL A 19 2.90 -24.73 8.48
CA VAL A 19 4.10 -24.27 9.21
C VAL A 19 4.12 -22.75 9.35
N PHE A 20 3.88 -22.03 8.26
CA PHE A 20 3.90 -20.58 8.26
C PHE A 20 2.61 -19.97 8.81
N SER A 21 1.52 -20.73 8.89
CA SER A 21 0.17 -20.25 9.17
C SER A 21 -0.32 -19.25 8.11
N ALA A 22 -1.63 -19.27 7.83
CA ALA A 22 -2.24 -18.39 6.82
C ALA A 22 -1.95 -16.90 7.07
N ALA A 23 -1.83 -16.50 8.34
CA ALA A 23 -1.56 -15.12 8.72
C ALA A 23 -0.19 -14.60 8.27
N ARG A 24 0.90 -15.39 8.44
CA ARG A 24 2.25 -14.92 8.09
C ARG A 24 2.50 -14.99 6.59
N MET A 25 1.99 -16.03 5.94
CA MET A 25 2.10 -16.19 4.49
C MET A 25 1.32 -15.08 3.76
N GLY A 26 0.17 -14.66 4.29
CA GLY A 26 -0.59 -13.52 3.76
C GLY A 26 0.14 -12.17 3.89
N GLN A 27 0.80 -11.91 5.03
CA GLN A 27 1.60 -10.70 5.20
C GLN A 27 2.79 -10.65 4.22
N LEU A 28 3.48 -11.77 4.05
CA LEU A 28 4.59 -11.88 3.10
C LEU A 28 4.11 -11.69 1.65
N GLY A 29 3.00 -12.33 1.28
CA GLY A 29 2.38 -12.19 -0.04
C GLY A 29 1.94 -10.76 -0.34
N ASN A 30 1.41 -10.03 0.65
CA ASN A 30 1.02 -8.63 0.49
C ASN A 30 2.25 -7.72 0.26
N ALA A 31 3.34 -7.93 1.01
CA ALA A 31 4.58 -7.16 0.83
C ALA A 31 5.23 -7.45 -0.54
N VAL A 32 5.36 -8.73 -0.90
CA VAL A 32 5.89 -9.16 -2.20
C VAL A 32 5.00 -8.68 -3.34
N GLY A 33 3.68 -8.76 -3.20
CA GLY A 33 2.72 -8.28 -4.20
C GLY A 33 2.86 -6.78 -4.47
N LYS A 34 3.02 -5.96 -3.42
CA LYS A 34 3.29 -4.52 -3.56
C LYS A 34 4.63 -4.26 -4.23
N PHE A 35 5.68 -4.98 -3.84
CA PHE A 35 7.00 -4.86 -4.47
C PHE A 35 6.94 -5.22 -5.96
N VAL A 36 6.33 -6.35 -6.32
CA VAL A 36 6.17 -6.78 -7.70
C VAL A 36 5.30 -5.81 -8.50
N TYR A 37 4.25 -5.25 -7.89
CA TYR A 37 3.42 -4.23 -8.52
C TYR A 37 4.23 -2.96 -8.85
N SER A 38 4.97 -2.43 -7.88
CA SER A 38 5.85 -1.28 -8.08
C SER A 38 6.96 -1.57 -9.10
N PHE A 39 7.55 -2.78 -9.04
CA PHE A 39 8.56 -3.21 -10.00
C PHE A 39 8.00 -3.32 -11.42
N ARG A 40 6.79 -3.87 -11.57
CA ARG A 40 6.09 -3.98 -12.85
C ARG A 40 5.72 -2.61 -13.41
N LYS A 41 5.28 -1.66 -12.56
CA LYS A 41 4.95 -0.28 -12.94
C LYS A 41 6.20 0.47 -13.43
N ALA A 42 7.30 0.40 -12.68
CA ALA A 42 8.58 0.99 -13.06
C ALA A 42 9.14 0.36 -14.35
N SER A 43 9.08 -0.97 -14.48
CA SER A 43 9.58 -1.70 -15.66
C SER A 43 8.79 -1.41 -16.94
N LYS A 44 7.52 -0.99 -16.82
CA LYS A 44 6.68 -0.58 -17.96
C LYS A 44 6.87 0.90 -18.33
N GLY A 45 7.72 1.64 -17.63
CA GLY A 45 7.92 3.07 -17.86
C GLY A 45 6.75 3.95 -17.44
N GLU A 46 5.76 3.42 -16.70
CA GLU A 46 4.57 4.15 -16.25
C GLU A 46 4.86 5.10 -15.06
N ASP A 47 6.07 5.05 -14.48
CA ASP A 47 6.50 5.92 -13.36
C ASP A 47 6.73 7.38 -13.75
N LEU A 48 6.65 7.74 -15.04
CA LEU A 48 6.66 9.14 -15.48
C LEU A 48 5.26 9.80 -15.42
N VAL A 49 4.18 9.06 -15.18
CA VAL A 49 2.80 9.59 -15.29
C VAL A 49 2.12 9.80 -13.93
N ASP A 50 2.66 9.30 -12.82
CA ASP A 50 1.98 9.36 -11.51
C ASP A 50 2.63 10.31 -10.50
N ALA A 51 3.13 11.45 -10.98
CA ALA A 51 3.48 12.59 -10.13
C ALA A 51 2.27 13.52 -9.87
N LYS A 52 1.06 13.21 -10.36
CA LYS A 52 -0.11 14.07 -10.17
C LYS A 52 -1.43 13.29 -10.13
N SER A 53 -1.66 12.60 -9.01
CA SER A 53 -3.00 12.49 -8.45
C SER A 53 -2.97 12.90 -6.98
N LEU A 54 -2.66 14.19 -6.75
CA LEU A 54 -3.25 14.87 -5.61
C LEU A 54 -4.77 14.74 -5.77
N PRO A 55 -5.51 14.24 -4.77
CA PRO A 55 -6.97 14.16 -4.86
C PRO A 55 -7.52 15.58 -4.95
N SER A 56 -7.80 16.03 -6.17
CA SER A 56 -8.66 17.16 -6.43
C SER A 56 -10.09 16.70 -6.15
N SER A 57 -10.57 16.96 -4.94
CA SER A 57 -11.93 17.42 -4.64
C SER A 57 -12.31 17.09 -3.20
N ARG A 58 -11.99 18.02 -2.29
CA ARG A 58 -13.00 18.47 -1.33
C ARG A 58 -12.77 19.96 -1.07
N ARG A 59 -13.27 20.74 -2.01
CA ARG A 59 -13.53 22.18 -1.88
C ARG A 59 -14.56 22.34 -0.76
N GLY A 60 -14.09 22.65 0.45
CA GLY A 60 -14.89 23.18 1.55
C GLY A 60 -14.53 24.65 1.71
N SER A 61 -15.29 25.52 1.05
CA SER A 61 -15.25 26.96 1.24
C SER A 61 -16.07 27.32 2.48
N THR A 62 -15.46 27.71 3.60
CA THR A 62 -16.13 28.50 4.65
C THR A 62 -15.08 29.22 5.50
N ASP A 63 -15.18 30.55 5.48
CA ASP A 63 -14.71 31.58 6.43
C ASP A 63 -13.23 31.53 6.90
N ALA A 64 -12.36 32.48 6.58
CA ALA A 64 -12.50 33.94 6.73
C ALA A 64 -13.01 34.38 8.11
N GLU A 65 -12.48 33.79 9.19
CA GLU A 65 -12.58 34.40 10.52
C GLU A 65 -11.25 35.05 10.90
N TYR A 66 -11.08 36.29 10.43
CA TYR A 66 -10.09 37.23 10.92
C TYR A 66 -10.55 37.68 12.32
N SER A 67 -10.10 36.99 13.37
CA SER A 67 -10.24 37.50 14.73
C SER A 67 -9.06 38.42 15.03
N GLU A 68 -9.19 39.67 14.63
CA GLU A 68 -8.48 40.79 15.23
C GLU A 68 -9.23 41.14 16.52
N HIS A 69 -8.80 40.64 17.68
CA HIS A 69 -9.07 41.32 18.95
C HIS A 69 -8.14 40.87 20.09
N ASP A 70 -7.64 41.88 20.79
CA ASP A 70 -7.05 41.87 22.13
C ASP A 70 -5.54 41.67 22.26
N SER A 71 -4.82 42.79 22.07
CA SER A 71 -3.59 43.04 22.81
C SER A 71 -3.95 43.80 24.09
N PRO A 72 -3.68 43.26 25.31
CA PRO A 72 -3.89 44.03 26.50
C PRO A 72 -2.73 45.03 26.64
N ARG A 73 -3.07 46.31 26.59
CA ARG A 73 -2.24 47.38 27.12
C ARG A 73 -1.84 47.02 28.56
N ARG A 74 -0.58 46.68 28.80
CA ARG A 74 0.01 46.78 30.14
C ARG A 74 0.84 48.05 30.21
N ARG A 75 0.28 49.00 30.95
CA ARG A 75 0.93 50.16 31.55
C ARG A 75 2.07 49.72 32.47
#